data_AF-A0A971RM40-F1
#
_entry.id   AF-A0A971RM40-F1
#
_cell.length_a   1.000
_cell.length_b   1.000
_cell.length_c   1.000
_cell.angle_alpha   90.00
_cell.angle_beta   90.00
_cell.angle_gamma   90.00
#
_symmetry.space_group_name_H-M   'P 1'
#
loop_
_entity.id
_entity.type
_entity.pdbx_description
1 polymer ?
#
loop_
_entity_poly.entity_id
_entity_poly.type
_entity_poly.pdbx_seq_one_letter_code
_entity_poly.pdbx_strand_id
1 'polypeptide(L)'
;MSETISKSIDEFINSLKYDGSGLIPAVVQDALTKEVLMVAYMNPESLKSTITSGKATYFSRSRQKLWVKGETSGHFQHVRRILFDCDRDTLLIEVEQEGVACHTGYYSCFFREAKLGADGRIEEVYCLELENAQKPE
;
A
#
# COMPACT_ATOMS: atom_id res chain seq x y z
N MET A 1 27.62 8.44 2.21
CA MET A 1 27.58 8.91 0.81
C MET A 1 26.42 8.21 0.14
N SER A 2 25.46 8.94 -0.41
CA SER A 2 24.42 8.38 -1.28
C SER A 2 24.83 8.59 -2.74
N GLU A 3 24.90 7.53 -3.51
CA GLU A 3 25.02 7.61 -4.97
C GLU A 3 23.62 7.61 -5.59
N THR A 4 23.32 8.59 -6.44
CA THR A 4 22.05 8.68 -7.15
C THR A 4 22.27 8.22 -8.58
N ILE A 5 21.56 7.17 -8.99
CA ILE A 5 21.57 6.65 -10.36
C ILE A 5 20.24 7.01 -11.01
N SER A 6 20.29 7.78 -12.10
CA SER A 6 19.10 8.06 -12.92
C SER A 6 18.71 6.82 -13.72
N LYS A 7 17.41 6.48 -13.74
CA LYS A 7 16.83 5.38 -14.52
C LYS A 7 15.53 5.84 -15.16
N SER A 8 15.22 5.29 -16.33
CA SER A 8 13.87 5.40 -16.89
C SER A 8 12.86 4.59 -16.07
N ILE A 9 11.57 4.89 -16.23
CA ILE A 9 10.48 4.16 -15.57
C ILE A 9 10.53 2.67 -15.94
N ASP A 10 10.72 2.36 -17.22
CA ASP A 10 10.73 0.97 -17.70
C ASP A 10 11.95 0.20 -17.18
N GLU A 11 13.13 0.82 -17.10
CA GLU A 11 14.33 0.19 -16.49
C GLU A 11 14.13 -0.10 -15.01
N PHE A 12 13.47 0.80 -14.26
CA PHE A 12 13.17 0.55 -12.86
C PHE A 12 12.20 -0.62 -12.70
N ILE A 13 11.07 -0.60 -13.43
CA ILE A 13 10.03 -1.63 -13.40
C ILE A 13 10.58 -3.01 -13.76
N ASN A 14 11.43 -3.08 -14.80
CA ASN A 14 12.06 -4.33 -15.25
C ASN A 14 13.13 -4.85 -14.28
N SER A 15 13.59 -4.02 -13.34
CA SER A 15 14.60 -4.40 -12.34
C SER A 15 14.00 -5.01 -11.06
N LEU A 16 12.67 -5.07 -10.98
CA LEU A 16 11.91 -5.68 -9.89
C LEU A 16 11.63 -7.16 -10.18
N LYS A 17 11.45 -7.94 -9.12
CA LYS A 17 11.18 -9.38 -9.18
C LYS A 17 9.70 -9.62 -8.91
N TYR A 18 8.99 -10.06 -9.94
CA TYR A 18 7.58 -10.42 -9.86
C TYR A 18 7.43 -11.92 -9.56
N ASP A 19 6.31 -12.28 -8.94
CA ASP A 19 5.95 -13.68 -8.72
C ASP A 19 5.59 -14.41 -10.02
N GLY A 20 5.26 -15.70 -9.93
CA GLY A 20 4.88 -16.52 -11.08
C GLY A 20 3.60 -16.06 -11.81
N SER A 21 2.85 -15.12 -11.24
CA SER A 21 1.67 -14.48 -11.86
C SER A 21 1.99 -13.11 -12.45
N GLY A 22 3.26 -12.67 -12.41
CA GLY A 22 3.67 -11.34 -12.86
C GLY A 22 3.25 -10.22 -11.89
N LEU A 23 3.10 -10.53 -10.61
CA LEU A 23 2.67 -9.59 -9.58
C LEU A 23 3.76 -9.34 -8.52
N ILE A 24 3.73 -8.16 -7.92
CA ILE A 24 4.56 -7.77 -6.78
C ILE A 24 3.65 -7.26 -5.64
N PRO A 25 3.82 -7.73 -4.39
CA PRO A 25 3.14 -7.17 -3.24
C PRO A 25 3.56 -5.72 -3.00
N ALA A 26 2.59 -4.89 -2.63
CA ALA A 26 2.78 -3.50 -2.26
C ALA A 26 2.15 -3.26 -0.88
N VAL A 27 3.00 -3.01 0.11
CA VAL A 27 2.60 -2.50 1.43
C VAL A 27 2.40 -0.99 1.28
N VAL A 28 1.24 -0.49 1.71
CA VAL A 28 0.89 0.92 1.59
C VAL A 28 0.92 1.53 2.97
N GLN A 29 1.65 2.62 3.14
CA GLN A 29 1.86 3.28 4.42
C GLN A 29 1.57 4.77 4.29
N ASP A 30 0.95 5.39 5.29
CA ASP A 30 0.81 6.85 5.28
C ASP A 30 2.19 7.50 5.45
N ALA A 31 2.49 8.47 4.59
CA ALA A 31 3.79 9.11 4.53
C ALA A 31 4.11 9.93 5.80
N LEU A 32 3.08 10.42 6.50
CA LEU A 32 3.21 11.22 7.72
C LEU A 32 3.18 10.34 8.97
N THR A 33 2.08 9.63 9.20
CA THR A 33 1.84 8.89 10.46
C THR A 33 2.63 7.59 10.55
N LYS A 34 3.11 7.09 9.40
CA LYS A 34 3.75 5.77 9.25
C LYS A 34 2.83 4.59 9.56
N GLU A 35 1.53 4.82 9.66
CA GLU A 35 0.56 3.74 9.78
C GLU A 35 0.50 2.91 8.49
N VAL A 36 0.55 1.59 8.61
CA VAL A 36 0.32 0.69 7.47
C VAL A 36 -1.17 0.69 7.17
N LEU A 37 -1.53 1.12 5.96
CA LEU A 37 -2.92 1.35 5.53
C LEU A 37 -3.53 0.10 4.90
N MET A 38 -2.80 -0.56 4.00
CA MET A 38 -3.29 -1.74 3.29
C MET A 38 -2.16 -2.49 2.60
N VAL A 39 -2.48 -3.69 2.12
CA VAL A 39 -1.64 -4.43 1.18
C VAL A 39 -2.43 -4.65 -0.11
N ALA A 40 -1.75 -4.46 -1.23
CA ALA A 40 -2.28 -4.75 -2.56
C ALA A 40 -1.21 -5.43 -3.42
N TYR A 41 -1.57 -5.74 -4.67
CA TYR A 41 -0.66 -6.30 -5.66
C TYR A 41 -0.59 -5.36 -6.85
N MET A 42 0.60 -5.28 -7.43
CA MET A 42 0.87 -4.52 -8.64
C MET A 42 1.44 -5.43 -9.72
N ASN A 43 1.05 -5.20 -10.96
CA ASN A 43 1.78 -5.68 -12.14
C ASN A 43 2.59 -4.50 -12.76
N PRO A 44 3.44 -4.75 -13.77
CA PRO A 44 4.23 -3.69 -14.41
C PRO A 44 3.39 -2.49 -14.89
N GLU A 45 2.20 -2.75 -15.44
CA GLU A 45 1.31 -1.71 -15.96
C GLU A 45 0.73 -0.81 -14.84
N SER A 46 0.29 -1.42 -13.73
CA SER A 46 -0.21 -0.71 -12.55
C SER A 46 0.87 0.17 -11.90
N LEU A 47 2.12 -0.32 -11.88
CA LEU A 47 3.25 0.43 -11.33
C LEU A 47 3.63 1.59 -12.25
N LYS A 48 3.64 1.38 -13.57
CA LYS A 48 3.85 2.44 -14.56
C LYS A 48 2.79 3.53 -14.46
N SER A 49 1.52 3.15 -14.36
CA SER A 49 0.40 4.07 -14.13
C SER A 49 0.58 4.85 -12.83
N THR A 50 1.00 4.18 -11.75
CA THR A 50 1.24 4.80 -10.45
C THR A 50 2.33 5.86 -10.50
N ILE A 51 3.49 5.52 -11.07
CA ILE A 51 4.63 6.44 -11.18
C ILE A 51 4.29 7.63 -12.07
N THR A 52 3.55 7.41 -13.16
CA THR A 52 3.23 8.46 -14.14
C THR A 52 2.16 9.42 -13.63
N SER A 53 1.13 8.90 -12.95
CA SER A 53 0.00 9.70 -12.48
C SER A 53 0.20 10.30 -11.09
N GLY A 54 1.12 9.75 -10.30
CA GLY A 54 1.27 10.08 -8.88
C GLY A 54 0.15 9.53 -7.99
N LYS A 55 -0.78 8.73 -8.52
CA LYS A 55 -1.88 8.11 -7.78
C LYS A 55 -1.69 6.60 -7.73
N ALA A 56 -1.95 5.99 -6.58
CA ALA A 56 -1.78 4.54 -6.45
C ALA A 56 -2.80 3.76 -7.31
N THR A 57 -2.28 3.00 -8.27
CA THR A 57 -3.02 2.09 -9.14
C THR A 57 -2.60 0.66 -8.83
N TYR A 58 -3.54 -0.23 -8.59
CA TYR A 58 -3.26 -1.62 -8.23
C TYR A 58 -3.86 -2.59 -9.24
N PHE A 59 -3.40 -3.85 -9.19
CA PHE A 59 -3.96 -4.94 -9.97
C PHE A 59 -4.84 -5.84 -9.09
N SER A 60 -6.10 -5.99 -9.48
CA SER A 60 -7.04 -6.87 -8.77
C SER A 60 -6.86 -8.31 -9.24
N ARG A 61 -6.30 -9.18 -8.39
CA ARG A 61 -6.12 -10.61 -8.71
C ARG A 61 -7.41 -11.35 -9.02
N SER A 62 -8.52 -11.00 -8.37
CA SER A 62 -9.81 -11.64 -8.62
C SER A 62 -10.50 -11.12 -9.88
N ARG A 63 -10.39 -9.82 -10.17
CA ARG A 63 -11.05 -9.18 -11.32
C ARG A 63 -10.16 -9.11 -12.57
N GLN A 64 -8.88 -9.51 -12.45
CA GLN A 64 -7.86 -9.46 -13.50
C GLN A 64 -7.82 -8.12 -14.23
N LYS A 65 -7.87 -7.01 -13.46
CA LYS A 65 -7.89 -5.65 -14.01
C LYS A 65 -7.22 -4.65 -13.10
N LEU A 66 -6.75 -3.55 -13.71
CA LEU A 66 -6.29 -2.36 -13.00
C LEU A 66 -7.44 -1.67 -12.27
N TRP A 67 -7.12 -0.99 -11.17
CA TRP A 67 -8.02 -0.05 -10.51
C TRP A 67 -7.22 1.03 -9.80
N VAL A 68 -7.68 2.28 -9.92
CA VAL A 68 -7.08 3.42 -9.22
C VAL A 68 -7.72 3.54 -7.84
N LYS A 69 -6.92 3.56 -6.77
CA LYS A 69 -7.47 3.70 -5.42
C LYS A 69 -8.16 5.05 -5.28
N GLY A 70 -9.43 5.01 -4.87
CA GLY A 70 -10.26 6.20 -4.72
C GLY A 70 -11.10 6.56 -5.95
N GLU A 71 -10.95 5.87 -7.08
CA GLU A 71 -11.70 6.19 -8.32
C GLU A 71 -13.22 6.19 -8.12
N THR A 72 -13.75 5.29 -7.28
CA THR A 72 -15.18 5.22 -6.96
C THR A 72 -15.55 6.00 -5.70
N SER A 73 -14.69 6.04 -4.68
CA SER A 73 -15.03 6.60 -3.37
C SER A 73 -14.53 8.03 -3.13
N GLY A 74 -13.65 8.54 -3.99
CA GLY A 74 -12.91 9.80 -3.78
C GLY A 74 -11.74 9.68 -2.78
N HIS A 75 -11.50 8.52 -2.17
CA HIS A 75 -10.43 8.34 -1.18
C HIS A 75 -9.10 7.95 -1.85
N PHE A 76 -8.48 8.93 -2.52
CA PHE A 76 -7.26 8.73 -3.28
C PHE A 76 -6.03 8.50 -2.39
N GLN A 77 -5.00 7.93 -3.00
CA GLN A 77 -3.68 7.75 -2.41
C GLN A 77 -2.65 8.43 -3.32
N HIS A 78 -2.09 9.55 -2.86
CA HIS A 78 -1.06 10.29 -3.60
C HIS A 78 0.31 9.77 -3.23
N VAL A 79 1.03 9.21 -4.19
CA VAL A 79 2.32 8.58 -3.94
C VAL A 79 3.37 9.64 -3.65
N ARG A 80 4.05 9.47 -2.51
CA ARG A 80 5.15 10.34 -2.07
C ARG A 80 6.50 9.66 -2.25
N ARG A 81 6.60 8.37 -1.91
CA ARG A 81 7.82 7.56 -2.08
C ARG A 81 7.47 6.12 -2.43
N ILE A 82 8.33 5.48 -3.21
CA ILE A 82 8.30 4.04 -3.46
C ILE A 82 9.64 3.49 -2.99
N LEU A 83 9.58 2.63 -1.98
CA LEU A 83 10.69 1.84 -1.50
C LEU A 83 10.51 0.41 -2.01
N PHE A 84 11.62 -0.31 -2.13
CA PHE A 84 11.67 -1.72 -2.50
C PHE A 84 12.67 -2.42 -1.57
N ASP A 85 12.43 -3.68 -1.26
CA ASP A 85 13.27 -4.47 -0.37
C ASP A 85 14.58 -4.94 -1.02
N CYS A 86 15.38 -5.70 -0.27
CA CYS A 86 16.76 -6.02 -0.64
C CYS A 86 16.87 -6.96 -1.86
N ASP A 87 15.88 -7.84 -2.06
CA ASP A 87 15.76 -8.76 -3.19
C ASP A 87 14.70 -8.33 -4.22
N ARG A 88 14.08 -7.17 -3.99
CA ARG A 88 13.22 -6.42 -4.94
C ARG A 88 11.93 -7.15 -5.31
N ASP A 89 11.41 -7.97 -4.41
CA ASP A 89 10.12 -8.65 -4.60
C ASP A 89 9.01 -8.13 -3.69
N THR A 90 9.24 -7.06 -2.94
CA THR A 90 8.18 -6.31 -2.25
C THR A 90 8.38 -4.80 -2.36
N LEU A 91 7.27 -4.08 -2.53
CA LEU A 91 7.24 -2.61 -2.49
C LEU A 91 6.67 -2.10 -1.16
N LEU A 92 7.23 -1.01 -0.66
CA LEU A 92 6.60 -0.14 0.33
C LEU A 92 6.28 1.20 -0.34
N ILE A 93 5.00 1.50 -0.49
CA ILE A 93 4.51 2.74 -1.11
C ILE A 93 4.03 3.65 0.01
N GLU A 94 4.78 4.73 0.20
CA GLU A 94 4.35 5.79 1.09
C GLU A 94 3.44 6.76 0.35
N VAL A 95 2.24 6.96 0.88
CA VAL A 95 1.18 7.75 0.28
C VAL A 95 0.68 8.82 1.23
N GLU A 96 0.18 9.92 0.68
CA GLU A 96 -0.76 10.76 1.39
C GLU A 96 -2.17 10.25 1.13
N GLN A 97 -2.82 9.74 2.18
CA GLN A 97 -4.17 9.20 2.09
C GLN A 97 -5.22 10.31 2.23
N GLU A 98 -6.11 10.43 1.23
CA GLU A 98 -7.34 11.22 1.33
C GLU A 98 -8.47 10.36 1.90
N GLY A 99 -9.20 10.86 2.90
CA GLY A 99 -10.26 10.08 3.56
C GLY A 99 -9.71 8.80 4.18
N VAL A 100 -10.39 7.67 3.94
CA VAL A 100 -10.03 6.37 4.54
C VAL A 100 -9.56 5.34 3.49
N ALA A 101 -8.58 4.51 3.85
CA ALA A 101 -8.08 3.47 2.94
C ALA A 101 -9.05 2.29 2.84
N CYS A 102 -9.71 1.90 3.93
CA CYS A 102 -10.54 0.71 3.98
C CYS A 102 -11.98 0.96 3.52
N HIS A 103 -12.55 -0.01 2.81
CA HIS A 103 -13.95 0.04 2.37
C HIS A 103 -14.97 -0.10 3.51
N THR A 104 -14.53 -0.50 4.70
CA THR A 104 -15.37 -0.60 5.91
C THR A 104 -15.47 0.71 6.68
N GLY A 105 -14.83 1.79 6.19
CA GLY A 105 -14.86 3.11 6.83
C GLY A 105 -13.68 3.42 7.74
N TYR A 106 -12.74 2.49 7.92
CA TYR A 106 -11.55 2.69 8.76
C TYR A 106 -10.36 3.22 7.95
N TYR A 107 -9.56 4.07 8.59
CA TYR A 107 -8.39 4.69 7.99
C TYR A 107 -7.41 3.65 7.45
N SER A 108 -7.14 2.59 8.22
CA SER A 108 -6.38 1.40 7.80
C SER A 108 -7.25 0.15 7.69
N CYS A 109 -6.88 -0.77 6.78
CA CYS A 109 -7.41 -2.13 6.73
C CYS A 109 -7.02 -2.97 7.95
N PHE A 110 -5.99 -2.57 8.69
CA PHE A 110 -5.45 -3.27 9.86
C PHE A 110 -6.06 -2.77 11.17
N PHE A 111 -7.38 -2.51 11.19
CA PHE A 111 -8.13 -2.02 12.36
C PHE A 111 -8.49 -3.10 13.40
N ARG A 112 -8.01 -4.34 13.21
CA ARG A 112 -8.20 -5.46 14.15
C ARG A 112 -6.84 -5.94 14.62
N GLU A 113 -6.74 -6.22 15.91
CA GLU A 113 -5.50 -6.61 16.58
C GLU A 113 -5.69 -7.94 17.30
N ALA A 114 -4.68 -8.81 17.25
CA ALA A 114 -4.56 -9.96 18.14
C ALA A 114 -3.58 -9.60 19.26
N LYS A 115 -4.08 -9.32 20.46
CA LYS A 115 -3.24 -8.99 21.62
C LYS A 115 -2.60 -10.25 22.18
N LEU A 116 -1.28 -10.20 22.37
CA LEU A 116 -0.49 -11.30 22.90
C LEU A 116 -0.34 -11.13 24.42
N GLY A 117 -0.98 -12.01 25.17
CA GLY A 117 -0.81 -12.12 26.61
C GLY A 117 0.54 -12.74 26.97
N ALA A 118 1.13 -12.31 28.08
CA ALA A 118 2.41 -12.85 28.58
C ALA A 118 2.33 -14.35 28.93
N ASP A 119 1.12 -14.89 29.11
CA ASP A 119 0.83 -16.29 29.36
C ASP A 119 0.60 -17.11 28.07
N GLY A 120 0.83 -16.51 26.90
CA GLY A 120 0.62 -17.13 25.61
C GLY A 120 -0.85 -17.15 25.14
N ARG A 121 -1.76 -16.47 25.85
CA ARG A 121 -3.13 -16.28 25.37
C ARG A 121 -3.18 -15.21 24.29
N ILE A 122 -4.16 -15.35 23.39
CA ILE A 122 -4.46 -14.38 22.34
C ILE A 122 -5.85 -13.82 22.61
N GLU A 123 -5.96 -12.49 22.68
CA GLU A 123 -7.23 -11.77 22.75
C GLU A 123 -7.44 -10.99 21.45
N GLU A 124 -8.48 -11.33 20.69
CA GLU A 124 -8.83 -10.56 19.51
C GLU A 124 -9.57 -9.29 19.91
N VAL A 125 -9.01 -8.14 19.54
CA VAL A 125 -9.59 -6.82 19.73
C VAL A 125 -10.05 -6.28 18.38
N TYR A 126 -11.34 -5.98 18.33
CA TYR A 126 -11.96 -5.27 17.23
C TYR A 126 -11.99 -3.81 17.64
N CYS A 127 -11.10 -2.99 17.07
CA CYS A 127 -11.03 -1.58 17.44
C CYS A 127 -12.33 -0.88 16.96
N LEU A 128 -13.28 -0.70 17.88
CA LEU A 128 -14.60 -0.10 17.61
C LEU A 128 -14.63 1.42 17.87
N GLU A 129 -13.52 2.00 18.32
CA GLU A 129 -13.44 3.43 18.59
C GLU A 129 -13.37 4.20 17.27
N LEU A 130 -14.50 4.79 16.88
CA LEU A 130 -14.67 5.64 15.69
C LEU A 130 -13.68 6.82 15.65
N GLU A 131 -13.08 7.18 16.78
CA GLU A 131 -12.03 8.20 16.88
C GLU A 131 -10.75 7.80 16.12
N ASN A 132 -10.49 6.49 15.94
CA ASN A 132 -9.38 5.95 15.14
C ASN A 132 -9.78 5.56 13.70
N ALA A 133 -11.03 5.82 13.30
CA ALA A 133 -11.47 5.54 11.93
C ALA A 133 -10.99 6.59 10.92
N GLN A 134 -10.48 7.73 11.40
CA GLN A 134 -9.99 8.85 10.61
C GLN A 134 -8.46 8.95 10.69
N LYS A 135 -7.87 9.72 9.77
CA LYS A 135 -6.43 9.96 9.76
C LYS A 135 -5.97 10.55 11.11
N PRO A 136 -4.98 9.95 11.81
CA PRO A 136 -4.40 10.55 13.00
C PRO A 136 -3.79 11.92 12.69
N GLU A 137 -3.98 12.90 13.58
CA GLU A 137 -3.37 14.24 13.50
C GLU A 137 -1.84 14.21 13.60
#